data_AF-A0A519I1J6-F1
#
_entry.id   AF-A0A519I1J6-F1
#
_cell.length_a   1.000
_cell.length_b   1.000
_cell.length_c   1.000
_cell.angle_alpha   90.00
_cell.angle_beta   90.00
_cell.angle_gamma   90.00
#
_symmetry.space_group_name_H-M   'P 1'
#
loop_
_entity.id
_entity.type
_entity.pdbx_description
1 polymer ?
#
loop_
_entity_poly.entity_id
_entity_poly.type
_entity_poly.pdbx_seq_one_letter_code
_entity_poly.pdbx_strand_id
1 'polypeptide(L)' 'MKRTLTFLLLASLFTAATGALAQGITDPIGDLLPTYIGPQNGDVDVASAFAGYDPASDTFSFSGTFADALGTTAGAF' A
#
# COMPACT_ATOMS: atom_id res chain seq x y z
N MET A 1 34.42 28.80 -6.27
CA MET A 1 34.17 27.96 -5.08
C MET A 1 32.80 28.21 -4.45
N LYS A 2 32.48 29.43 -3.96
CA LYS A 2 31.17 29.72 -3.33
C LYS A 2 29.96 29.43 -4.23
N ARG A 3 30.02 29.82 -5.50
CA ARG A 3 28.93 29.59 -6.48
C ARG A 3 28.71 28.10 -6.80
N THR A 4 29.79 27.33 -6.91
CA THR A 4 29.76 25.88 -7.16
C THR A 4 29.13 25.11 -5.99
N LEU A 5 29.44 25.53 -4.76
CA LEU A 5 28.89 24.95 -3.54
C LEU A 5 27.38 25.22 -3.42
N THR A 6 26.92 26.42 -3.78
CA THR A 6 25.50 26.76 -3.82
C THR A 6 24.72 25.91 -4.83
N PHE A 7 25.28 25.68 -6.02
CA PHE A 7 24.65 24.81 -7.02
C PHE A 7 24.55 23.34 -6.58
N LEU A 8 25.61 22.81 -5.94
CA LEU A 8 25.59 21.45 -5.36
C LEU A 8 24.54 21.32 -4.24
N LEU A 9 24.40 22.35 -3.41
CA LEU A 9 23.40 22.36 -2.35
C LEU A 9 21.98 22.36 -2.95
N LEU A 10 21.67 23.23 -3.92
CA LEU A 10 20.36 23.23 -4.57
C LEU A 10 20.03 21.89 -5.25
N ALA A 11 20.99 21.27 -5.93
CA ALA A 11 20.78 19.98 -6.58
C ALA A 11 20.41 18.86 -5.57
N SER A 12 21.00 18.89 -4.37
CA SER A 12 20.70 17.91 -3.31
C SER A 12 19.29 18.06 -2.71
N LEU A 13 18.69 19.26 -2.73
CA LEU A 13 17.32 19.46 -2.26
C LEU A 13 16.27 18.87 -3.21
N PHE A 14 16.54 18.82 -4.52
CA PHE A 14 15.59 18.24 -5.49
C PHE A 14 15.51 16.71 -5.42
N THR A 15 16.56 16.03 -4.99
CA THR A 15 16.56 14.56 -4.83
C THR A 15 15.88 14.07 -3.56
N ALA A 16 15.66 14.93 -2.57
CA ALA A 16 15.01 14.57 -1.30
C ALA A 16 13.47 14.61 -1.37
N ALA A 17 12.89 15.08 -2.47
CA ALA A 17 11.45 15.26 -2.65
C ALA A 17 10.77 14.09 -3.41
N THR A 18 11.27 12.87 -3.32
CA THR A 18 10.52 11.71 -3.80
C THR A 18 9.36 11.47 -2.84
N GLY A 19 8.15 11.90 -3.24
CA GLY A 19 6.93 11.60 -2.50
C GLY A 19 6.74 10.09 -2.33
N ALA A 20 6.05 9.68 -1.27
CA ALA A 20 5.67 8.28 -1.10
C ALA A 20 4.86 7.84 -2.33
N LEU A 21 5.35 6.82 -3.05
CA LEU A 21 4.61 6.30 -4.20
C LEU A 21 3.48 5.42 -3.70
N ALA A 22 2.28 5.68 -4.22
CA ALA A 22 1.15 4.81 -4.04
C ALA A 22 1.51 3.37 -4.46
N GLN A 23 1.41 2.41 -3.54
CA GLN A 23 1.79 1.03 -3.78
C GLN A 23 0.55 0.14 -3.70
N GLY A 24 0.30 -0.57 -4.80
CA GLY A 24 -0.69 -1.64 -4.87
C GLY A 24 -0.02 -3.00 -4.86
N ILE A 25 -0.68 -3.98 -4.26
CA ILE A 25 -0.36 -5.41 -4.40
C ILE A 25 -1.59 -6.15 -4.89
N THR A 26 -1.36 -7.21 -5.66
CA THR A 26 -2.39 -8.15 -6.12
C THR A 26 -2.00 -9.54 -5.66
N ASP A 27 -2.99 -10.31 -5.24
CA ASP A 27 -2.85 -11.70 -4.81
C ASP A 27 -3.92 -12.52 -5.56
N PRO A 28 -3.57 -13.67 -6.18
CA PRO A 28 -4.56 -14.50 -6.85
C PRO A 28 -5.61 -15.03 -5.87
N ILE A 29 -6.88 -14.95 -6.25
CA ILE A 29 -7.99 -15.51 -5.46
C ILE A 29 -7.76 -17.02 -5.24
N GLY A 30 -7.91 -17.47 -4.00
CA GLY A 30 -7.73 -18.86 -3.59
C GLY A 30 -6.27 -19.31 -3.44
N ASP A 31 -5.29 -18.41 -3.53
CA ASP A 31 -3.86 -18.69 -3.34
C ASP A 31 -3.40 -18.41 -1.90
N LEU A 32 -4.19 -18.89 -0.93
CA LEU A 32 -3.84 -18.77 0.48
C LEU A 32 -2.55 -19.53 0.79
N LEU A 33 -1.69 -18.94 1.61
CA LEU A 33 -0.44 -19.57 2.04
C LEU A 33 -0.71 -20.99 2.59
N PRO A 34 0.11 -22.00 2.26
CA PRO A 34 -0.08 -23.37 2.77
C PRO A 34 -0.06 -23.49 4.30
N THR A 35 0.49 -22.50 5.00
CA THR A 35 0.53 -22.42 6.47
C THR A 35 -0.70 -21.74 7.08
N TYR A 36 -1.60 -21.21 6.25
CA TYR A 36 -2.80 -20.54 6.70
C TYR A 36 -3.86 -21.56 7.12
N ILE A 37 -4.14 -21.60 8.43
CA ILE A 37 -5.12 -22.52 9.05
C ILE A 37 -6.46 -21.84 9.38
N GLY A 38 -6.64 -20.58 8.95
CA GLY A 38 -7.86 -19.81 9.18
C GLY A 38 -8.99 -20.14 8.20
N PRO A 39 -10.13 -19.44 8.31
CA PRO A 39 -11.24 -19.58 7.36
C PRO A 39 -10.80 -19.26 5.94
N GLN A 40 -11.21 -20.05 4.95
CA GLN A 40 -10.77 -19.91 3.55
C GLN A 40 -11.90 -19.37 2.65
N ASN A 41 -12.88 -18.70 3.25
CA ASN A 41 -14.00 -18.08 2.55
C ASN A 41 -13.52 -16.84 1.77
N GLY A 42 -14.20 -16.50 0.67
CA GLY A 42 -13.76 -15.39 -0.18
C GLY A 42 -13.82 -14.00 0.49
N ASP A 43 -14.62 -13.84 1.54
CA ASP A 43 -14.75 -12.59 2.27
C ASP A 43 -13.60 -12.33 3.26
N VAL A 44 -12.69 -13.29 3.42
CA VAL A 44 -11.41 -13.15 4.14
C VAL A 44 -10.20 -13.34 3.21
N ASP A 45 -10.43 -13.55 1.92
CA ASP A 45 -9.41 -13.68 0.88
C ASP A 45 -9.21 -12.33 0.16
N VAL A 46 -8.03 -11.73 0.30
CA VAL A 46 -7.72 -10.39 -0.21
C VAL A 46 -7.13 -10.50 -1.60
N ALA A 47 -7.90 -10.14 -2.63
CA ALA A 47 -7.42 -10.16 -4.02
C ALA A 47 -6.50 -8.97 -4.36
N SER A 48 -6.67 -7.84 -3.67
CA SER A 48 -5.80 -6.67 -3.84
C SER A 48 -5.82 -5.73 -2.64
N ALA A 49 -4.72 -5.04 -2.42
CA ALA A 49 -4.61 -3.97 -1.44
C ALA A 49 -3.84 -2.79 -2.02
N PHE A 50 -4.20 -1.60 -1.57
CA PHE A 50 -3.61 -0.33 -1.98
C PHE A 50 -3.42 0.56 -0.75
N ALA A 51 -2.24 1.17 -0.66
CA ALA A 51 -1.95 2.23 0.28
C ALA A 51 -1.45 3.46 -0.49
N GLY A 52 -2.12 4.60 -0.27
CA GLY A 52 -1.77 5.89 -0.85
C GLY A 52 -1.49 6.92 0.24
N TYR A 53 -0.55 7.83 -0.03
CA TYR A 53 -0.31 9.01 0.78
C TYR A 53 -0.65 10.25 -0.03
N ASP A 54 -1.50 11.12 0.52
CA ASP A 54 -1.77 12.45 -0.01
C ASP A 54 -1.00 13.50 0.81
N PRO A 55 0.09 14.09 0.26
CA PRO A 55 0.88 15.10 0.95
C PRO A 55 0.15 16.45 1.09
N ALA A 56 -0.90 16.71 0.31
CA ALA A 56 -1.65 17.97 0.41
C ALA A 56 -2.56 17.99 1.65
N SER A 57 -3.03 16.81 2.07
CA SER A 57 -3.90 16.63 3.23
C SER A 57 -3.25 15.85 4.38
N ASP A 58 -1.97 15.50 4.24
CA ASP A 58 -1.19 14.65 5.16
C ASP A 58 -1.95 13.38 5.58
N THR A 59 -2.59 12.73 4.60
CA THR A 59 -3.50 11.60 4.85
C THR A 59 -3.01 10.33 4.18
N PHE A 60 -3.05 9.22 4.91
CA PHE A 60 -2.92 7.88 4.35
C PHE A 60 -4.31 7.28 4.09
N SER A 61 -4.53 6.77 2.89
CA SER A 61 -5.69 5.95 2.56
C SER A 61 -5.26 4.50 2.36
N PHE A 62 -6.03 3.59 2.95
CA PHE A 62 -5.89 2.16 2.73
C PHE A 62 -7.20 1.63 2.15
N SER A 63 -7.10 0.85 1.08
CA SER A 63 -8.25 0.20 0.45
C SER A 63 -7.86 -1.19 -0.04
N GLY A 64 -8.82 -2.10 -0.12
CA GLY A 64 -8.60 -3.43 -0.66
C GLY A 64 -9.87 -4.01 -1.27
N THR A 65 -9.69 -5.06 -2.05
CA THR A 65 -10.77 -5.86 -2.63
C THR A 65 -10.67 -7.28 -2.10
N PHE A 66 -11.78 -7.81 -1.59
CA PHE A 66 -11.92 -9.19 -1.16
C PHE A 66 -12.58 -10.02 -2.27
N ALA A 67 -12.38 -11.33 -2.25
CA ALA A 67 -12.93 -12.22 -3.27
C ALA A 67 -14.47 -12.33 -3.22
N ASP A 68 -15.07 -12.14 -2.04
CA ASP A 68 -16.53 -12.13 -1.82
C ASP A 68 -17.00 -10.95 -0.94
N ALA A 69 -18.33 -10.85 -0.78
CA ALA A 69 -18.95 -9.85 0.08
C ALA A 69 -18.56 -10.03 1.56
N LEU A 70 -18.10 -8.95 2.19
CA LEU A 70 -17.71 -8.94 3.61
C LEU A 70 -18.85 -9.35 4.54
N GLY A 71 -18.51 -10.07 5.62
CA GLY A 71 -19.45 -10.36 6.70
C GLY A 71 -20.09 -11.75 6.65
N THR A 72 -19.64 -12.63 5.76
CA THR A 72 -20.23 -13.97 5.57
C THR A 72 -19.56 -15.06 6.41
N THR A 73 -18.33 -14.84 6.88
CA THR A 73 -17.58 -15.80 7.70
C THR A 73 -17.79 -15.56 9.20
N ALA A 74 -18.48 -16.49 9.86
CA ALA A 74 -18.75 -16.40 11.29
C ALA A 74 -17.44 -16.38 12.12
N GLY A 75 -17.30 -15.38 12.99
CA GLY A 75 -16.12 -15.25 13.86
C GLY A 75 -14.89 -14.65 13.19
N ALA A 76 -15.00 -14.15 11.96
CA ALA A 76 -13.92 -13.45 11.25
C ALA A 76 -13.94 -11.91 11.43
N PHE A 77 -14.53 -11.41 12.52
CA PHE A 77 -14.61 -9.97 12.83
C PHE A 77 -14.32 -9.70 14.30
#